data_AF-A0A433DB81-F1
#
_entry.id   AF-A0A433DB81-F1
#
_cell.length_a   1.000
_cell.length_b   1.000
_cell.length_c   1.000
_cell.angle_alpha   90.00
_cell.angle_beta   90.00
_cell.angle_gamma   90.00
#
_symmetry.space_group_name_H-M   'P 1'
#
loop_
_entity.id
_entity.type
_entity.pdbx_description
1 polymer ?
#
loop_
_entity_poly.entity_id
_entity_poly.type
_entity_poly.pdbx_seq_one_letter_code
_entity_poly.pdbx_strand_id
1 'polypeptide(L)'
;MAIEMVYIMNNTSIIQDEVLAHRLGLIPVQANPTLFDYKNSEESPTDLNTIVFKLKIKCENNLDASPDEQDPQKKYKNSNVYSGDLIWEPKGDQIERFKDDPIKPVLDDILIAKLRPGQELDIEMHCTKGIGREHAKWSPVATASYRLLPEIILKKEITGDLADKFAACFAEGVVEVVTEDGVKKAKVVNPRKDTVSREVLRHSEFQDIVKLTRVRDHFIFNIESTGAILPQELFLQAIQVLIEKAKYVKVALANVTASDT
;
A
#
# COMPACT_ATOMS: atom_id res chain seq x y z
N MET A 1 -9.23 -5.14 -6.09
CA MET A 1 -10.56 -4.58 -6.43
C MET A 1 -10.61 -3.14 -5.95
N ALA A 2 -11.25 -2.22 -6.67
CA ALA A 2 -11.45 -0.83 -6.22
C ALA A 2 -12.78 -0.27 -6.74
N ILE A 3 -13.34 0.73 -6.05
CA ILE A 3 -14.58 1.41 -6.47
C ILE A 3 -14.33 2.19 -7.76
N GLU A 4 -15.13 1.90 -8.79
CA GLU A 4 -15.05 2.54 -10.11
C GLU A 4 -16.26 3.44 -10.37
N MET A 5 -17.47 2.91 -10.21
CA MET A 5 -18.70 3.65 -10.42
C MET A 5 -19.36 3.98 -9.09
N VAL A 6 -19.80 5.23 -8.95
CA VAL A 6 -20.50 5.73 -7.76
C VAL A 6 -21.82 6.34 -8.22
N TYR A 7 -22.91 5.72 -7.83
CA TYR A 7 -24.27 6.18 -8.09
C TYR A 7 -24.79 6.91 -6.86
N ILE A 8 -24.99 8.21 -6.99
CA ILE A 8 -25.45 9.07 -5.89
C ILE A 8 -26.95 9.31 -6.08
N MET A 9 -27.75 8.75 -5.18
CA MET A 9 -29.21 8.94 -5.18
C MET A 9 -29.57 10.22 -4.42
N ASN A 10 -28.90 10.48 -3.30
CA ASN A 10 -29.01 11.73 -2.57
C ASN A 10 -27.70 12.07 -1.85
N ASN A 11 -27.20 13.29 -2.05
CA ASN A 11 -26.10 13.87 -1.28
C ASN A 11 -26.50 15.29 -0.85
N THR A 12 -26.77 15.46 0.44
CA THR A 12 -27.04 16.78 1.05
C THR A 12 -25.90 17.23 1.96
N SER A 13 -24.76 16.54 1.90
CA SER A 13 -23.55 16.92 2.64
C SER A 13 -22.90 18.17 2.04
N ILE A 14 -21.85 18.66 2.71
CA ILE A 14 -21.06 19.79 2.22
C ILE A 14 -20.06 19.36 1.13
N ILE A 15 -19.70 18.07 1.07
CA ILE A 15 -18.71 17.57 0.11
C ILE A 15 -19.39 17.41 -1.24
N GLN A 16 -18.76 17.93 -2.29
CA GLN A 16 -19.22 17.79 -3.67
C GLN A 16 -19.18 16.33 -4.12
N ASP A 17 -20.13 15.97 -4.99
CA ASP A 17 -20.31 14.61 -5.48
C ASP A 17 -19.03 14.03 -6.11
N GLU A 18 -18.33 14.80 -6.93
CA GLU A 18 -17.09 14.38 -7.59
C GLU A 18 -15.94 14.14 -6.60
N VAL A 19 -15.86 14.96 -5.55
CA VAL A 19 -14.84 14.82 -4.51
C VAL A 19 -15.16 13.60 -3.65
N LEU A 20 -16.43 13.40 -3.31
CA LEU A 20 -16.89 12.24 -2.55
C LEU A 20 -16.61 10.94 -3.31
N ALA A 21 -16.98 10.88 -4.60
CA ALA A 21 -16.72 9.74 -5.47
C ALA A 21 -15.22 9.44 -5.58
N HIS A 22 -14.39 10.47 -5.75
CA HIS A 22 -12.93 10.31 -5.77
C HIS A 22 -12.39 9.72 -4.46
N ARG A 23 -12.87 10.19 -3.30
CA ARG A 23 -12.47 9.65 -1.98
C ARG A 23 -12.88 8.18 -1.83
N LEU A 24 -14.12 7.83 -2.21
CA LEU A 24 -14.62 6.45 -2.17
C LEU A 24 -13.77 5.53 -3.07
N GLY A 25 -13.38 6.00 -4.26
CA GLY A 25 -12.50 5.27 -5.18
C GLY A 25 -11.14 4.85 -4.59
N LEU A 26 -10.64 5.58 -3.59
CA LEU A 26 -9.34 5.33 -2.96
C LEU A 26 -9.42 4.43 -1.72
N ILE A 27 -10.61 4.01 -1.29
CA ILE A 27 -10.77 3.08 -0.18
C ILE A 27 -10.34 1.68 -0.64
N PRO A 28 -9.32 1.07 -0.02
CA PRO A 28 -8.91 -0.29 -0.36
C PRO A 28 -10.00 -1.29 0.06
N VAL A 29 -10.37 -2.18 -0.85
CA VAL A 29 -11.37 -3.22 -0.63
C VAL A 29 -10.67 -4.56 -0.39
N GLN A 30 -10.99 -5.21 0.73
CA GLN A 30 -10.58 -6.58 1.04
C GLN A 30 -11.44 -7.54 0.21
N ALA A 31 -10.93 -7.88 -0.97
CA ALA A 31 -11.51 -8.89 -1.86
C ALA A 31 -10.41 -9.47 -2.74
N ASN A 32 -10.25 -10.78 -2.72
CA ASN A 32 -9.22 -11.46 -3.52
C ASN A 32 -9.51 -11.27 -5.02
N PRO A 33 -8.68 -10.52 -5.77
CA PRO A 33 -8.97 -10.19 -7.17
C PRO A 33 -8.84 -11.39 -8.11
N THR A 34 -8.26 -12.52 -7.69
CA THR A 34 -8.19 -13.73 -8.54
C THR A 34 -9.55 -14.42 -8.68
N LEU A 35 -10.49 -14.14 -7.78
CA LEU A 35 -11.85 -14.70 -7.78
C LEU A 35 -12.85 -13.88 -8.60
N PHE A 36 -12.37 -12.82 -9.27
CA PHE A 36 -13.17 -11.94 -10.11
C PHE A 36 -12.58 -11.80 -11.51
N ASP A 37 -13.47 -11.70 -12.49
CA ASP A 37 -13.11 -11.43 -13.87
C ASP A 37 -12.90 -9.94 -14.12
N TYR A 38 -12.16 -9.62 -15.19
CA TYR A 38 -12.13 -8.24 -15.69
C TYR A 38 -13.47 -7.94 -16.37
N LYS A 39 -14.03 -6.76 -16.08
CA LYS A 39 -15.25 -6.27 -16.74
C LYS A 39 -14.85 -5.44 -17.95
N ASN A 40 -15.31 -5.81 -19.14
CA ASN A 40 -15.13 -4.98 -20.33
C ASN A 40 -16.04 -3.73 -20.28
N SER A 41 -15.68 -2.69 -21.02
CA SER A 41 -16.43 -1.42 -21.03
C SER A 41 -17.89 -1.58 -21.48
N GLU A 42 -18.16 -2.54 -22.36
CA GLU A 42 -19.49 -2.81 -22.93
C GLU A 42 -20.28 -3.85 -22.13
N GLU A 43 -19.65 -4.56 -21.20
CA GLU A 43 -20.31 -5.58 -20.39
C GLU A 43 -21.12 -4.98 -19.25
N SER A 44 -22.29 -5.56 -18.99
CA SER A 44 -23.07 -5.24 -17.78
C SER A 44 -22.38 -5.80 -16.53
N PRO A 45 -22.57 -5.17 -15.36
CA PRO A 45 -22.06 -5.71 -14.10
C PRO A 45 -22.73 -7.06 -13.79
N THR A 46 -21.91 -8.03 -13.41
CA THR A 46 -22.34 -9.36 -12.96
C THR A 46 -21.73 -9.67 -11.59
N ASP A 47 -22.23 -10.73 -10.94
CA ASP A 47 -21.70 -11.28 -9.70
C ASP A 47 -20.28 -11.89 -9.82
N LEU A 48 -19.80 -12.13 -11.04
CA LEU A 48 -18.44 -12.60 -11.33
C LEU A 48 -17.42 -11.48 -11.50
N ASN A 49 -17.85 -10.27 -11.87
CA ASN A 49 -16.93 -9.17 -12.21
C ASN A 49 -17.09 -7.91 -11.34
N THR A 50 -18.19 -7.80 -10.59
CA THR A 50 -18.54 -6.58 -9.84
C THR A 50 -18.91 -6.89 -8.40
N ILE A 51 -18.44 -6.05 -7.48
CA ILE A 51 -18.86 -6.03 -6.07
C ILE A 51 -19.69 -4.77 -5.84
N VAL A 52 -20.78 -4.88 -5.09
CA VAL A 52 -21.64 -3.74 -4.77
C VAL A 52 -21.55 -3.39 -3.29
N PHE A 53 -21.29 -2.12 -3.00
CA PHE A 53 -21.43 -1.53 -1.65
C PHE A 53 -22.56 -0.50 -1.64
N LYS A 54 -23.22 -0.37 -0.50
CA LYS A 54 -24.20 0.69 -0.22
C LYS A 54 -23.78 1.52 0.98
N LEU A 55 -24.00 2.81 0.88
CA LEU A 55 -23.81 3.78 1.95
C LEU A 55 -25.09 4.58 2.09
N LYS A 56 -25.84 4.33 3.16
CA LYS A 56 -27.09 5.05 3.48
C LYS A 56 -27.06 5.54 4.91
N ILE A 57 -26.67 6.80 5.10
CA ILE A 57 -26.50 7.41 6.41
C ILE A 57 -27.21 8.75 6.46
N LYS A 58 -27.87 9.00 7.59
CA LYS A 58 -28.41 10.31 7.97
C LYS A 58 -27.82 10.74 9.30
N CYS A 59 -27.45 12.02 9.39
CA CYS A 59 -26.97 12.62 10.63
C CYS A 59 -28.14 13.26 11.40
N GLU A 60 -28.20 13.00 12.70
CA GLU A 60 -29.27 13.44 13.59
C GLU A 60 -28.70 13.98 14.91
N ASN A 61 -29.50 14.77 15.62
CA ASN A 61 -29.14 15.21 16.97
C ASN A 61 -29.13 14.02 17.93
N ASN A 62 -28.11 13.92 18.78
CA ASN A 62 -28.11 12.94 19.85
C ASN A 62 -28.93 13.47 21.04
N LEU A 63 -30.11 12.88 21.26
CA LEU A 63 -31.00 13.27 22.37
C LEU A 63 -30.41 12.93 23.75
N ASP A 64 -29.44 12.01 23.80
CA ASP A 64 -28.77 11.58 25.03
C ASP A 64 -27.58 12.48 25.41
N ALA A 65 -27.22 13.44 24.54
CA ALA A 65 -26.10 14.34 24.79
C ALA A 65 -26.50 15.48 25.74
N SER A 66 -25.55 15.92 26.57
CA SER A 66 -25.74 17.11 27.41
C SER A 66 -26.04 18.35 26.54
N PRO A 67 -26.93 19.27 26.97
CA PRO A 67 -27.17 20.52 26.25
C PRO A 67 -25.90 21.34 25.98
N ASP A 68 -24.93 21.24 26.89
CA ASP A 68 -23.65 21.94 26.81
C ASP A 68 -22.55 21.15 26.07
N GLU A 69 -22.87 19.97 25.53
CA GLU A 69 -21.91 19.15 24.79
C GLU A 69 -21.41 19.91 23.54
N GLN A 70 -20.09 19.96 23.40
CA GLN A 70 -19.39 20.66 22.33
C GLN A 70 -18.73 19.70 21.35
N ASP A 71 -18.42 18.46 21.78
CA ASP A 71 -17.85 17.45 20.91
C ASP A 71 -18.91 17.00 19.89
N PRO A 72 -18.71 17.26 18.58
CA PRO A 72 -19.68 16.86 17.56
C PRO A 72 -19.94 15.36 17.52
N GLN A 73 -18.95 14.52 17.88
CA GLN A 73 -19.12 13.06 17.89
C GLN A 73 -20.06 12.57 19.00
N LYS A 74 -20.17 13.33 20.09
CA LYS A 74 -21.10 13.02 21.20
C LYS A 74 -22.44 13.72 21.01
N LYS A 75 -22.40 14.95 20.48
CA LYS A 75 -23.57 15.80 20.25
C LYS A 75 -24.49 15.29 19.15
N TYR A 76 -23.94 14.58 18.16
CA TYR A 76 -24.67 14.14 16.98
C TYR A 76 -24.47 12.65 16.74
N LYS A 77 -25.50 11.98 16.23
CA LYS A 77 -25.41 10.61 15.73
C LYS A 77 -24.97 10.64 14.27
N ASN A 78 -24.02 9.79 13.89
CA ASN A 78 -23.49 9.64 12.53
C ASN A 78 -22.93 10.95 11.92
N SER A 79 -22.33 11.82 12.73
CA SER A 79 -21.70 13.05 12.21
C SER A 79 -20.43 12.81 11.41
N ASN A 80 -19.76 11.68 11.63
CA ASN A 80 -18.63 11.24 10.84
C ASN A 80 -19.04 9.96 10.13
N VAL A 81 -18.79 9.91 8.83
CA VAL A 81 -19.01 8.74 7.98
C VAL A 81 -17.66 8.12 7.70
N TYR A 82 -17.49 6.86 8.05
CA TYR A 82 -16.25 6.10 7.93
C TYR A 82 -16.37 5.00 6.87
N SER A 83 -15.23 4.44 6.47
CA SER A 83 -15.19 3.27 5.58
C SER A 83 -15.97 2.09 6.16
N GLY A 84 -15.94 1.86 7.47
CA GLY A 84 -16.72 0.78 8.11
C GLY A 84 -18.24 0.89 7.95
N ASP A 85 -18.75 2.06 7.55
CA ASP A 85 -20.18 2.26 7.27
C ASP A 85 -20.60 1.74 5.87
N LEU A 86 -19.65 1.30 5.04
CA LEU A 86 -19.93 0.71 3.73
C LEU A 86 -20.45 -0.70 3.90
N ILE A 87 -21.71 -0.91 3.52
CA ILE A 87 -22.37 -2.21 3.64
C ILE A 87 -22.23 -2.95 2.31
N TRP A 88 -21.58 -4.11 2.34
CA TRP A 88 -21.52 -5.00 1.17
C TRP A 88 -22.92 -5.57 0.87
N GLU A 89 -23.36 -5.43 -0.38
CA GLU A 89 -24.61 -6.00 -0.88
C GLU A 89 -24.30 -7.15 -1.86
N PRO A 90 -24.26 -8.41 -1.38
CA PRO A 90 -23.91 -9.55 -2.22
C PRO A 90 -24.91 -9.73 -3.36
N LYS A 91 -24.40 -10.07 -4.55
CA LYS A 91 -25.21 -10.39 -5.74
C LYS A 91 -24.98 -11.85 -6.15
N GLY A 92 -26.02 -12.48 -6.70
CA GLY A 92 -25.93 -13.87 -7.17
C GLY A 92 -25.45 -14.82 -6.08
N ASP A 93 -24.40 -15.59 -6.38
CA ASP A 93 -23.81 -16.59 -5.49
C ASP A 93 -22.71 -16.05 -4.56
N GLN A 94 -22.45 -14.74 -4.57
CA GLN A 94 -21.35 -14.14 -3.80
C GLN A 94 -21.48 -14.38 -2.30
N ILE A 95 -22.68 -14.45 -1.74
CA ILE A 95 -22.89 -14.72 -0.32
C ILE A 95 -22.35 -16.09 0.09
N GLU A 96 -22.42 -17.08 -0.80
CA GLU A 96 -21.90 -18.43 -0.56
C GLU A 96 -20.39 -18.49 -0.83
N ARG A 97 -19.93 -17.88 -1.94
CA ARG A 97 -18.50 -17.85 -2.33
C ARG A 97 -17.61 -17.14 -1.33
N PHE A 98 -18.12 -16.09 -0.67
CA PHE A 98 -17.36 -15.25 0.27
C PHE A 98 -17.86 -15.39 1.71
N LYS A 99 -18.49 -16.53 2.04
CA LYS A 99 -19.02 -16.79 3.39
C LYS A 99 -17.93 -16.75 4.47
N ASP A 100 -16.77 -17.34 4.18
CA ASP A 100 -15.67 -17.48 5.14
C ASP A 100 -14.76 -16.23 5.22
N ASP A 101 -14.76 -15.40 4.18
CA ASP A 101 -14.04 -14.12 4.11
C ASP A 101 -14.93 -13.05 3.45
N PRO A 102 -15.87 -12.45 4.23
CA PRO A 102 -16.82 -11.48 3.70
C PRO A 102 -16.13 -10.23 3.15
N ILE A 103 -16.67 -9.70 2.05
CA ILE A 103 -16.11 -8.52 1.40
C ILE A 103 -16.38 -7.26 2.22
N LYS A 104 -15.33 -6.50 2.49
CA LYS A 104 -15.37 -5.27 3.28
C LYS A 104 -14.23 -4.32 2.91
N PRO A 105 -14.25 -3.06 3.35
CA PRO A 105 -13.07 -2.21 3.34
C PRO A 105 -11.95 -2.84 4.17
N VAL A 106 -10.69 -2.59 3.79
CA VAL A 106 -9.53 -3.09 4.55
C VAL A 106 -9.42 -2.41 5.92
N LEU A 107 -9.74 -1.12 5.98
CA LEU A 107 -9.72 -0.31 7.19
C LEU A 107 -11.13 0.21 7.43
N ASP A 108 -11.62 0.15 8.67
CA ASP A 108 -12.98 0.56 9.03
C ASP A 108 -13.07 2.04 9.45
N ASP A 109 -11.93 2.72 9.62
CA ASP A 109 -11.82 4.04 10.24
C ASP A 109 -11.38 5.17 9.29
N ILE A 110 -11.39 4.92 7.97
CA ILE A 110 -11.09 5.96 6.98
C ILE A 110 -12.26 6.94 6.95
N LEU A 111 -12.04 8.17 7.41
CA LEU A 111 -13.07 9.21 7.35
C LEU A 111 -13.39 9.59 5.90
N ILE A 112 -14.63 9.40 5.49
CA ILE A 112 -15.14 9.71 4.16
C ILE A 112 -15.70 11.12 4.12
N ALA A 113 -16.66 11.41 5.01
CA ALA A 113 -17.40 12.66 5.07
C ALA A 113 -17.73 13.06 6.51
N LYS A 114 -17.95 14.35 6.73
CA LYS A 114 -18.51 14.88 7.98
C LYS A 114 -19.86 15.53 7.68
N LEU A 115 -20.87 15.16 8.45
CA LEU A 115 -22.25 15.60 8.31
C LEU A 115 -22.68 16.48 9.49
N ARG A 116 -23.80 17.16 9.31
CA ARG A 116 -24.58 17.85 10.36
C ARG A 116 -26.04 17.38 10.34
N PRO A 117 -26.76 17.56 11.46
CA PRO A 117 -28.16 17.13 11.55
C PRO A 117 -29.00 17.62 10.37
N GLY A 118 -29.75 16.70 9.76
CA GLY A 118 -30.55 16.97 8.57
C GLY A 118 -29.86 16.66 7.24
N GLN A 119 -28.55 16.42 7.24
CA GLN A 119 -27.82 15.93 6.07
C GLN A 119 -27.82 14.40 6.00
N GLU A 120 -27.82 13.89 4.78
CA GLU A 120 -27.82 12.47 4.44
C GLU A 120 -27.03 12.18 3.17
N LEU A 121 -26.57 10.92 3.10
CA LEU A 121 -25.93 10.29 1.96
C LEU A 121 -26.70 9.01 1.63
N ASP A 122 -27.07 8.84 0.37
CA ASP A 122 -27.62 7.60 -0.20
C ASP A 122 -26.87 7.29 -1.49
N ILE A 123 -25.96 6.32 -1.43
CA ILE A 123 -24.97 6.04 -2.47
C ILE A 123 -24.83 4.53 -2.69
N GLU A 124 -24.77 4.12 -3.94
CA GLU A 124 -24.38 2.77 -4.37
C GLU A 124 -23.03 2.83 -5.10
N MET A 125 -22.13 1.90 -4.79
CA MET A 125 -20.77 1.85 -5.33
C MET A 125 -20.52 0.50 -5.97
N HIS A 126 -19.97 0.50 -7.18
CA HIS A 126 -19.56 -0.72 -7.89
C HIS A 126 -18.03 -0.79 -7.92
N CYS A 127 -17.48 -1.85 -7.35
CA CYS A 127 -16.06 -2.15 -7.41
C CYS A 127 -15.75 -3.13 -8.53
N THR A 128 -14.70 -2.85 -9.29
CA THR A 128 -14.25 -3.69 -10.38
C THR A 128 -12.77 -4.06 -10.22
N LYS A 129 -12.38 -5.10 -10.96
CA LYS A 129 -10.98 -5.49 -11.12
C LYS A 129 -10.33 -4.58 -12.18
N GLY A 130 -9.16 -4.05 -11.85
CA GLY A 130 -8.38 -3.17 -12.73
C GLY A 130 -6.89 -3.24 -12.37
N ILE A 131 -6.06 -2.53 -13.13
CA ILE A 131 -4.61 -2.54 -12.95
C ILE A 131 -4.08 -1.17 -12.51
N GLY A 132 -3.06 -1.16 -11.64
CA GLY A 132 -2.47 0.08 -11.13
C GLY A 132 -1.89 1.02 -12.20
N ARG A 133 -1.64 0.51 -13.42
CA ARG A 133 -1.25 1.33 -14.58
C ARG A 133 -2.37 2.23 -15.09
N GLU A 134 -3.62 1.78 -14.98
CA GLU A 134 -4.79 2.56 -15.41
C GLU A 134 -5.12 3.65 -14.39
N HIS A 135 -5.10 3.30 -13.10
CA HIS A 135 -5.27 4.27 -12.04
C HIS A 135 -4.58 3.80 -10.74
N ALA A 136 -4.01 4.75 -10.00
CA ALA A 136 -3.27 4.47 -8.76
C ALA A 136 -4.11 3.76 -7.68
N LYS A 137 -5.44 3.90 -7.70
CA LYS A 137 -6.37 3.22 -6.79
C LYS A 137 -6.32 1.68 -6.88
N TRP A 138 -5.90 1.13 -8.02
CA TRP A 138 -5.69 -0.31 -8.17
C TRP A 138 -4.27 -0.76 -7.82
N SER A 139 -3.40 0.14 -7.34
CA SER A 139 -2.11 -0.27 -6.78
C SER A 139 -2.34 -1.04 -5.47
N PRO A 140 -1.94 -2.32 -5.38
CA PRO A 140 -2.13 -3.11 -4.17
C PRO A 140 -1.02 -2.87 -3.13
N VAL A 141 -0.03 -2.04 -3.46
CA VAL A 141 1.09 -1.68 -2.58
C VAL A 141 1.00 -0.20 -2.21
N ALA A 142 1.31 0.10 -0.96
CA ALA A 142 1.61 1.45 -0.52
C ALA A 142 2.97 1.88 -1.11
N THR A 143 3.98 1.03 -0.96
CA THR A 143 5.26 1.17 -1.66
C THR A 143 5.88 -0.19 -1.93
N ALA A 144 6.48 -0.33 -3.09
CA ALA A 144 7.34 -1.46 -3.43
C ALA A 144 8.66 -0.90 -3.96
N SER A 145 9.73 -1.16 -3.24
CA SER A 145 11.05 -0.66 -3.59
C SER A 145 12.13 -1.70 -3.29
N TYR A 146 13.31 -1.47 -3.84
CA TYR A 146 14.49 -2.21 -3.47
C TYR A 146 15.67 -1.27 -3.32
N ARG A 147 16.66 -1.72 -2.58
CA ARG A 147 18.01 -1.16 -2.61
C ARG A 147 19.03 -2.28 -2.63
N LEU A 148 20.21 -2.01 -3.16
CA LEU A 148 21.31 -2.96 -3.09
C LEU A 148 21.88 -3.00 -1.67
N LEU A 149 22.39 -4.15 -1.25
CA LEU A 149 23.11 -4.28 0.01
C LEU A 149 24.32 -3.33 0.02
N PRO A 150 24.40 -2.39 0.99
CA PRO A 150 25.60 -1.58 1.17
C PRO A 150 26.80 -2.46 1.50
N GLU A 151 27.97 -2.08 1.00
CA GLU A 151 29.23 -2.74 1.31
C GLU A 151 30.24 -1.66 1.71
N ILE A 152 30.75 -1.79 2.92
CA ILE A 152 31.70 -0.85 3.53
C ILE A 152 33.05 -1.57 3.61
N ILE A 153 33.98 -1.18 2.74
CA ILE A 153 35.30 -1.80 2.65
C ILE A 153 36.30 -0.91 3.40
N LEU A 154 36.93 -1.48 4.44
CA LEU A 154 38.05 -0.86 5.14
C LEU A 154 39.36 -1.28 4.45
N LYS A 155 40.10 -0.32 3.88
CA LYS A 155 41.43 -0.59 3.29
C LYS A 155 42.53 -0.64 4.34
N LYS A 156 42.30 -0.04 5.51
CA LYS A 156 43.21 -0.03 6.67
C LYS A 156 42.40 -0.20 7.95
N GLU A 157 43.04 -0.73 8.99
CA GLU A 157 42.43 -0.75 10.33
C GLU A 157 42.22 0.68 10.84
N ILE A 158 41.07 0.93 11.44
CA ILE A 158 40.72 2.21 12.08
C ILE A 158 40.71 1.95 13.59
N THR A 159 41.63 2.59 14.31
CA THR A 159 41.88 2.31 15.73
C THR A 159 41.86 3.57 16.60
N GLY A 160 41.77 3.39 17.93
CA GLY A 160 41.79 4.48 18.91
C GLY A 160 40.58 5.40 18.79
N ASP A 161 40.78 6.71 19.00
CA ASP A 161 39.71 7.72 18.94
C ASP A 161 39.07 7.84 17.55
N LEU A 162 39.80 7.47 16.49
CA LEU A 162 39.26 7.41 15.14
C LEU A 162 38.20 6.31 14.99
N ALA A 163 38.26 5.24 15.78
CA ALA A 163 37.25 4.19 15.75
C ALA A 163 35.89 4.70 16.25
N ASP A 164 35.89 5.46 17.35
CA ASP A 164 34.68 6.08 17.90
C ASP A 164 34.09 7.11 16.91
N LYS A 165 34.95 7.95 16.31
CA LYS A 165 34.53 8.93 15.28
C LYS A 165 34.01 8.26 14.01
N PHE A 166 34.65 7.18 13.57
CA PHE A 166 34.21 6.43 12.39
C PHE A 166 32.84 5.77 12.64
N ALA A 167 32.63 5.16 13.81
CA ALA A 167 31.34 4.59 14.17
C ALA A 167 30.22 5.64 14.17
N ALA A 168 30.50 6.86 14.67
CA ALA A 168 29.56 7.98 14.67
C ALA A 168 29.17 8.49 13.28
N CYS A 169 29.91 8.13 12.22
CA CYS A 169 29.57 8.49 10.83
C CYS A 169 28.43 7.62 10.25
N PHE A 170 28.05 6.53 10.91
CA PHE A 170 27.05 5.58 10.43
C PHE A 170 25.85 5.49 11.38
N ALA A 171 24.75 4.92 10.87
CA ALA A 171 23.61 4.60 11.71
C ALA A 171 23.98 3.59 12.82
N GLU A 172 23.24 3.65 13.92
CA GLU A 172 23.46 2.77 15.07
C GLU A 172 23.42 1.28 14.66
N GLY A 173 24.43 0.54 15.10
CA GLY A 173 24.58 -0.89 14.82
C GLY A 173 25.10 -1.23 13.42
N VAL A 174 25.54 -0.24 12.61
CA VAL A 174 26.29 -0.53 11.37
C VAL A 174 27.75 -0.87 11.69
N VAL A 175 28.36 -0.06 12.55
CA VAL A 175 29.75 -0.19 13.01
C VAL A 175 29.75 -0.28 14.53
N GLU A 176 30.52 -1.22 15.06
CA GLU A 176 30.79 -1.35 16.49
C GLU A 176 32.28 -1.08 16.76
N VAL A 177 32.57 -0.53 17.92
CA VAL A 177 33.95 -0.35 18.41
C VAL A 177 34.26 -1.47 19.38
N VAL A 178 35.17 -2.35 18.99
CA VAL A 178 35.59 -3.51 19.77
C VAL A 178 36.99 -3.26 20.32
N THR A 179 37.26 -3.67 21.56
CA THR A 179 38.62 -3.64 22.12
C THR A 179 39.28 -4.99 21.93
N GLU A 180 40.29 -5.06 21.07
CA GLU A 180 41.10 -6.25 20.81
C GLU A 180 42.55 -5.93 21.16
N ASP A 181 43.20 -6.78 21.97
CA ASP A 181 44.59 -6.59 22.45
C ASP A 181 44.84 -5.24 23.14
N GLY A 182 43.83 -4.72 23.84
CA GLY A 182 43.88 -3.41 24.51
C GLY A 182 43.74 -2.21 23.57
N VAL A 183 43.51 -2.44 22.28
CA VAL A 183 43.34 -1.39 21.25
C VAL A 183 41.87 -1.35 20.79
N LYS A 184 41.26 -0.16 20.84
CA LYS A 184 39.94 0.06 20.23
C LYS A 184 40.04 -0.04 18.71
N LYS A 185 39.18 -0.83 18.07
CA LYS A 185 39.10 -1.01 16.62
C LYS A 185 37.65 -0.86 16.15
N ALA A 186 37.43 -0.19 15.03
CA ALA A 186 36.11 -0.15 14.40
C ALA A 186 35.88 -1.39 13.52
N LYS A 187 34.74 -2.04 13.69
CA LYS A 187 34.32 -3.22 12.93
C LYS A 187 32.95 -2.99 12.32
N VAL A 188 32.83 -3.21 11.01
CA VAL A 188 31.54 -3.19 10.33
C VAL A 188 30.81 -4.48 10.69
N VAL A 189 29.69 -4.38 11.41
CA VAL A 189 28.94 -5.54 11.91
C VAL A 189 27.65 -5.78 11.14
N ASN A 190 26.98 -4.74 10.67
CA ASN A 190 25.71 -4.86 9.95
C ASN A 190 25.58 -3.78 8.86
N PRO A 191 26.24 -3.97 7.70
CA PRO A 191 26.18 -2.99 6.61
C PRO A 191 24.77 -2.88 6.01
N ARG A 192 23.88 -3.87 6.24
CA ARG A 192 22.48 -3.77 5.83
C ARG A 192 21.75 -2.63 6.53
N LYS A 193 22.12 -2.24 7.75
CA LYS A 193 21.50 -1.09 8.44
C LYS A 193 21.93 0.26 7.89
N ASP A 194 22.99 0.32 7.10
CA ASP A 194 23.47 1.58 6.55
C ASP A 194 22.44 2.17 5.56
N THR A 195 22.17 3.46 5.73
CA THR A 195 21.35 4.27 4.83
C THR A 195 22.16 4.87 3.69
N VAL A 196 23.49 4.67 3.71
CA VAL A 196 24.44 5.19 2.72
C VAL A 196 24.41 6.73 2.72
N SER A 197 24.44 7.33 3.92
CA SER A 197 24.45 8.79 4.13
C SER A 197 25.69 9.46 3.53
N ARG A 198 26.79 8.70 3.42
CA ARG A 198 28.12 9.17 2.99
C ARG A 198 28.78 10.17 3.93
N GLU A 199 28.33 10.26 5.19
CA GLU A 199 28.91 11.19 6.17
C GLU A 199 30.42 10.97 6.36
N VAL A 200 30.85 9.70 6.38
CA VAL A 200 32.27 9.32 6.47
C VAL A 200 33.17 9.99 5.41
N LEU A 201 32.64 10.30 4.23
CA LEU A 201 33.40 10.92 3.13
C LEU A 201 33.67 12.41 3.36
N ARG A 202 33.03 13.03 4.35
CA ARG A 202 33.27 14.44 4.73
C ARG A 202 34.49 14.62 5.62
N HIS A 203 34.99 13.54 6.22
CA HIS A 203 36.16 13.56 7.08
C HIS A 203 37.40 13.17 6.30
N SER A 204 38.37 14.08 6.19
CA SER A 204 39.63 13.87 5.49
C SER A 204 40.45 12.70 6.05
N GLU A 205 40.30 12.40 7.34
CA GLU A 205 40.94 11.27 8.02
C GLU A 205 40.50 9.91 7.44
N PHE A 206 39.26 9.81 6.94
CA PHE A 206 38.71 8.58 6.36
C PHE A 206 38.88 8.51 4.84
N GLN A 207 39.44 9.55 4.23
CA GLN A 207 39.74 9.57 2.81
C GLN A 207 40.76 8.47 2.48
N ASP A 208 40.52 7.78 1.37
CA ASP A 208 41.30 6.63 0.87
C ASP A 208 41.39 5.39 1.76
N ILE A 209 41.03 5.45 3.04
CA ILE A 209 41.00 4.28 3.94
C ILE A 209 39.65 3.58 3.97
N VAL A 210 38.56 4.24 3.57
CA VAL A 210 37.22 3.65 3.49
C VAL A 210 36.71 3.74 2.06
N LYS A 211 36.09 2.66 1.57
CA LYS A 211 35.38 2.64 0.29
C LYS A 211 33.95 2.17 0.50
N LEU A 212 33.01 3.06 0.20
CA LEU A 212 31.58 2.75 0.17
C LEU A 212 31.20 2.23 -1.21
N THR A 213 30.60 1.05 -1.28
CA THR A 213 30.11 0.44 -2.51
C THR A 213 28.81 -0.33 -2.22
N ARG A 214 28.33 -1.09 -3.20
CA ARG A 214 27.13 -1.93 -3.11
C ARG A 214 27.37 -3.26 -3.79
N VAL A 215 26.83 -4.33 -3.21
CA VAL A 215 26.84 -5.67 -3.83
C VAL A 215 25.78 -5.70 -4.94
N ARG A 216 26.21 -5.83 -6.20
CA ARG A 216 25.36 -5.58 -7.39
C ARG A 216 24.23 -6.60 -7.57
N ASP A 217 24.45 -7.82 -7.12
CA ASP A 217 23.54 -8.97 -7.25
C ASP A 217 22.75 -9.24 -5.95
N HIS A 218 22.90 -8.40 -4.92
CA HIS A 218 22.18 -8.54 -3.66
C HIS A 218 21.15 -7.42 -3.51
N PHE A 219 19.88 -7.78 -3.69
CA PHE A 219 18.75 -6.87 -3.56
C PHE A 219 18.04 -7.04 -2.22
N ILE A 220 17.76 -5.93 -1.56
CA ILE A 220 16.92 -5.86 -0.36
C ILE A 220 15.60 -5.22 -0.78
N PHE A 221 14.58 -6.05 -1.00
CA PHE A 221 13.23 -5.59 -1.30
C PHE A 221 12.49 -5.19 -0.01
N ASN A 222 11.68 -4.14 -0.11
CA ASN A 222 10.65 -3.79 0.87
C ASN A 222 9.32 -3.60 0.12
N ILE A 223 8.30 -4.36 0.53
CA ILE A 223 6.97 -4.36 -0.10
C ILE A 223 5.96 -4.16 1.01
N GLU A 224 5.31 -3.01 0.99
CA GLU A 224 4.26 -2.63 1.92
C GLU A 224 2.91 -2.73 1.20
N SER A 225 2.07 -3.66 1.65
CA SER A 225 0.72 -3.83 1.10
C SER A 225 -0.22 -2.76 1.63
N THR A 226 -1.24 -2.40 0.84
CA THR A 226 -2.40 -1.61 1.32
C THR A 226 -3.38 -2.44 2.16
N GLY A 227 -3.14 -3.75 2.29
CA GLY A 227 -3.91 -4.71 3.09
C GLY A 227 -4.95 -5.50 2.30
N ALA A 228 -5.19 -5.19 1.03
CA ALA A 228 -6.12 -5.95 0.18
C ALA A 228 -5.58 -7.36 -0.18
N ILE A 229 -4.26 -7.53 -0.22
CA ILE A 229 -3.56 -8.79 -0.50
C ILE A 229 -2.35 -8.86 0.43
N LEU A 230 -1.98 -10.06 0.91
CA LEU A 230 -0.80 -10.21 1.77
C LEU A 230 0.49 -9.89 0.99
N PRO A 231 1.47 -9.19 1.60
CA PRO A 231 2.72 -8.82 0.93
C PRO A 231 3.49 -10.00 0.32
N GLN A 232 3.45 -11.17 0.97
CA GLN A 232 4.14 -12.39 0.52
C GLN A 232 3.54 -12.91 -0.80
N GLU A 233 2.22 -12.74 -0.98
CA GLU A 233 1.52 -13.16 -2.19
C GLU A 233 1.73 -12.18 -3.34
N LEU A 234 1.83 -10.88 -3.04
CA LEU A 234 2.02 -9.83 -4.05
C LEU A 234 3.27 -10.06 -4.91
N PHE A 235 4.39 -10.42 -4.29
CA PHE A 235 5.63 -10.66 -5.02
C PHE A 235 5.51 -11.90 -5.93
N LEU A 236 4.87 -12.97 -5.45
CA LEU A 236 4.64 -14.18 -6.23
C LEU A 236 3.71 -13.91 -7.42
N GLN A 237 2.62 -13.16 -7.21
CA GLN A 237 1.71 -12.75 -8.28
C GLN A 237 2.42 -11.87 -9.32
N ALA A 238 3.30 -10.96 -8.89
CA ALA A 238 4.08 -10.13 -9.82
C ALA A 238 5.02 -10.96 -10.71
N ILE A 239 5.67 -11.99 -10.16
CA ILE A 239 6.48 -12.94 -10.93
C ILE A 239 5.60 -13.72 -11.92
N GLN A 240 4.44 -14.19 -11.48
CA GLN A 240 3.51 -14.92 -12.33
C GLN A 240 3.06 -14.07 -13.53
N VAL A 241 2.75 -12.79 -13.33
CA VAL A 241 2.41 -11.85 -14.41
C VAL A 241 3.56 -11.70 -15.41
N LEU A 242 4.82 -11.67 -14.95
CA LEU A 242 5.99 -11.61 -15.83
C LEU A 242 6.12 -12.89 -16.67
N ILE A 243 5.91 -14.05 -16.05
CA ILE A 243 5.92 -15.37 -16.73
C ILE A 243 4.84 -15.41 -17.81
N GLU A 244 3.62 -14.97 -17.49
CA GLU A 244 2.49 -14.94 -18.42
C GLU A 244 2.75 -14.03 -19.62
N LYS A 245 3.33 -12.86 -19.40
CA LYS A 245 3.76 -11.95 -20.49
C LYS A 245 4.78 -12.61 -21.41
N ALA A 246 5.79 -13.29 -20.86
CA ALA A 246 6.78 -13.99 -21.67
C ALA A 246 6.17 -15.14 -22.48
N LYS A 247 5.25 -15.92 -21.88
CA LYS A 247 4.48 -16.97 -22.57
C LYS A 247 3.64 -16.40 -23.70
N TYR A 248 2.94 -15.29 -23.46
CA TYR A 248 2.12 -14.61 -24.46
C TYR A 248 2.95 -14.20 -25.68
N VAL A 249 4.09 -13.53 -25.46
CA VAL A 249 4.99 -13.11 -26.55
C VAL A 249 5.52 -14.33 -27.33
N LYS A 250 5.88 -15.42 -26.63
CA LYS A 250 6.34 -16.65 -27.27
C LYS A 250 5.28 -17.25 -28.20
N VAL A 251 4.02 -17.32 -27.77
CA VAL A 251 2.91 -17.84 -28.58
C VAL A 251 2.65 -16.93 -29.77
N ALA A 252 2.63 -15.62 -29.56
CA ALA A 252 2.44 -14.65 -30.63
C ALA A 252 3.52 -14.78 -31.73
N LEU A 253 4.79 -14.93 -31.33
CA LEU A 253 5.90 -15.14 -32.26
C LEU A 253 5.74 -16.44 -33.06
N ALA A 254 5.35 -17.53 -32.41
CA ALA A 254 5.13 -18.81 -33.08
C ALA A 254 4.04 -18.73 -34.16
N ASN A 255 2.94 -18.00 -33.88
CA ASN A 255 1.85 -17.80 -34.84
C ASN A 255 2.27 -17.00 -36.07
N VAL A 256 3.12 -15.97 -35.88
CA VAL A 256 3.67 -15.20 -37.01
C VAL A 256 4.56 -16.10 -37.87
N THR A 257 5.48 -16.85 -37.26
CA THR A 257 6.39 -17.72 -38.03
C THR A 257 5.69 -18.88 -38.74
N ALA A 258 4.53 -19.32 -38.27
CA ALA A 258 3.75 -20.40 -38.88
C ALA A 258 2.85 -19.93 -40.04
N SER A 259 2.63 -18.62 -40.19
CA SER A 259 1.83 -18.05 -41.29
C SER A 259 2.68 -17.67 -42.51
N ASP A 260 4.01 -17.67 -42.37
CA ASP A 260 4.99 -17.44 -43.44
C ASP A 260 5.48 -18.74 -44.13
N THR A 261 4.91 -19.89 -43.80
CA THR A 261 5.15 -21.22 -44.42
C THR A 261 3.86 -21.82 -44.93
#